data_AF-A0A179BXP3-F1
#
_entry.id   AF-A0A179BXP3-F1
#
_cell.length_a   1.000
_cell.length_b   1.000
_cell.length_c   1.000
_cell.angle_alpha   90.00
_cell.angle_beta   90.00
_cell.angle_gamma   90.00
#
_symmetry.space_group_name_H-M   'P 1'
#
loop_
_entity.id
_entity.type
_entity.pdbx_description
1 polymer ?
#
loop_
_entity_poly.entity_id
_entity_poly.type
_entity_poly.pdbx_seq_one_letter_code
_entity_poly.pdbx_strand_id
1 'polypeptide(L)'
;MHNFLESTFGCVFRFGIYSDLLGYAKPNEAFFDKIIKSCGVAADNILHVGDDAICDLQGARSAGMRGALVRRSEDIQEAVYDAV
;
A
#
# COMPACT_ATOMS: atom_id res chain seq x y z
N MET A 1 -8.97 1.57 16.48
CA MET A 1 -8.15 2.01 15.33
C MET A 1 -8.91 2.86 14.32
N HIS A 2 -10.17 2.55 13.97
CA HIS A 2 -10.95 3.38 13.02
C HIS A 2 -10.99 4.87 13.45
N ASN A 3 -11.21 5.14 14.73
CA ASN A 3 -11.23 6.50 15.28
C ASN A 3 -9.91 7.28 15.17
N PHE A 4 -8.75 6.62 15.04
CA PHE A 4 -7.45 7.32 14.94
C PHE A 4 -7.22 7.89 13.54
N LEU A 5 -7.49 7.09 12.50
CA LEU A 5 -7.27 7.52 11.11
C LEU A 5 -8.19 8.67 10.74
N GLU A 6 -9.48 8.57 11.09
CA GLU A 6 -10.44 9.64 10.81
C GLU A 6 -10.15 10.93 11.58
N SER A 7 -9.76 10.84 12.86
CA SER A 7 -9.44 12.05 13.65
C SER A 7 -8.13 12.73 13.24
N THR A 8 -7.16 11.97 12.72
CA THR A 8 -5.84 12.49 12.35
C THR A 8 -5.79 12.96 10.89
N PHE A 9 -6.38 12.19 9.98
CA PHE A 9 -6.26 12.38 8.53
C PHE A 9 -7.60 12.67 7.84
N GLY A 10 -8.71 12.76 8.59
CA GLY A 10 -10.05 12.87 8.00
C GLY A 10 -10.45 11.60 7.25
N CYS A 11 -11.38 11.72 6.31
CA CYS A 11 -11.91 10.60 5.53
C CYS A 11 -11.02 10.19 4.35
N VAL A 12 -9.69 10.20 4.52
CA VAL A 12 -8.72 9.81 3.49
C VAL A 12 -8.51 8.29 3.46
N PHE A 13 -8.56 7.62 4.61
CA PHE A 13 -8.31 6.19 4.72
C PHE A 13 -9.58 5.43 5.11
N ARG A 14 -9.95 4.42 4.31
CA ARG A 14 -11.07 3.50 4.62
C ARG A 14 -10.72 2.50 5.73
N PHE A 15 -9.48 2.05 5.78
CA PHE A 15 -8.98 1.13 6.80
C PHE A 15 -7.44 1.19 6.87
N GLY A 16 -6.87 0.59 7.92
CA GLY A 16 -5.43 0.42 8.08
C GLY A 16 -5.06 -1.04 8.31
N ILE A 17 -3.93 -1.46 7.77
CA ILE A 17 -3.32 -2.77 7.97
C ILE A 17 -1.92 -2.53 8.57
N TYR A 18 -1.62 -3.19 9.69
CA TYR A 18 -0.40 -2.95 10.47
C TYR A 18 0.36 -4.26 10.67
N SER A 19 1.68 -4.23 10.44
CA SER A 19 2.52 -5.43 10.46
C SER A 19 2.64 -6.06 11.85
N ASP A 20 2.62 -5.25 12.91
CA ASP A 20 2.63 -5.70 14.30
C ASP A 20 1.40 -6.55 14.65
N LEU A 21 0.23 -6.23 14.08
CA LEU A 21 -0.99 -7.02 14.25
C LEU A 21 -1.00 -8.30 13.41
N LEU A 22 -0.29 -8.32 12.28
CA LEU A 22 -0.26 -9.46 11.36
C LEU A 22 0.84 -10.48 11.71
N GLY A 23 1.90 -10.05 12.41
CA GLY A 23 3.07 -10.88 12.69
C GLY A 23 4.01 -11.07 11.49
N TYR A 24 3.74 -10.38 10.38
CA TYR A 24 4.57 -10.31 9.19
C TYR A 24 4.51 -8.91 8.59
N ALA A 25 5.56 -8.54 7.85
CA ALA A 25 5.70 -7.25 7.21
C ALA A 25 6.09 -7.43 5.73
N LYS A 26 5.94 -6.38 4.95
CA LYS A 26 6.57 -6.24 3.64
C LYS A 26 8.07 -6.62 3.73
N PRO A 27 8.66 -7.31 2.73
CA PRO A 27 8.07 -7.74 1.45
C PRO A 27 7.35 -9.11 1.50
N ASN A 28 7.02 -9.66 2.67
CA ASN A 28 6.40 -10.99 2.77
C ASN A 28 5.08 -11.05 1.96
N GLU A 29 4.90 -12.09 1.14
CA GLU A 29 3.71 -12.26 0.29
C GLU A 29 2.40 -12.22 1.09
N ALA A 30 2.40 -12.77 2.30
CA ALA A 30 1.22 -12.82 3.15
C ALA A 30 0.71 -11.40 3.51
N PHE A 31 1.61 -10.41 3.55
CA PHE A 31 1.26 -9.00 3.77
C PHE A 31 0.45 -8.45 2.60
N PHE A 32 0.91 -8.69 1.36
CA PHE A 32 0.24 -8.23 0.16
C PHE A 32 -1.05 -9.00 -0.11
N ASP A 33 -1.08 -10.32 0.15
CA ASP A 33 -2.30 -11.12 0.13
C ASP A 33 -3.38 -10.55 1.05
N LYS A 34 -2.99 -10.11 2.25
CA LYS A 34 -3.90 -9.48 3.19
C LYS A 34 -4.44 -8.15 2.66
N ILE A 35 -3.60 -7.35 2.00
CA ILE A 35 -4.03 -6.10 1.32
C ILE A 35 -5.05 -6.42 0.23
N ILE A 36 -4.71 -7.31 -0.71
CA ILE A 36 -5.55 -7.66 -1.86
C ILE A 36 -6.93 -8.16 -1.38
N LYS A 37 -6.96 -9.09 -0.41
CA LYS A 37 -8.20 -9.59 0.19
C LYS A 37 -9.02 -8.50 0.88
N SER A 38 -8.37 -7.52 1.49
CA SER A 38 -9.07 -6.43 2.22
C SER A 38 -9.60 -5.34 1.28
N CYS A 39 -8.94 -5.10 0.15
CA CYS A 39 -9.40 -4.16 -0.88
C CYS A 39 -10.59 -4.72 -1.69
N GLY A 40 -10.66 -6.05 -1.88
CA GLY A 40 -11.77 -6.69 -2.60
C GLY A 40 -11.79 -6.41 -4.10
N VAL A 41 -10.66 -6.00 -4.67
CA VAL A 41 -10.45 -5.78 -6.11
C VAL A 41 -9.30 -6.66 -6.61
N ALA A 42 -9.19 -6.84 -7.93
CA ALA A 42 -8.06 -7.57 -8.52
C ALA A 42 -6.72 -6.88 -8.19
N ALA A 43 -5.64 -7.65 -8.04
CA ALA A 43 -4.35 -7.14 -7.58
C ALA A 43 -3.79 -6.03 -8.50
N ASP A 44 -3.96 -6.18 -9.81
CA ASP A 44 -3.57 -5.21 -10.84
C ASP A 44 -4.36 -3.87 -10.76
N ASN A 45 -5.48 -3.86 -10.06
CA ASN A 45 -6.26 -2.66 -9.73
C ASN A 45 -5.83 -2.00 -8.41
N ILE A 46 -4.71 -2.41 -7.82
CA ILE A 46 -4.16 -1.81 -6.60
C ILE A 46 -2.77 -1.24 -6.90
N LEU A 47 -2.59 0.04 -6.59
CA LEU A 47 -1.29 0.70 -6.56
C LEU A 47 -0.78 0.75 -5.12
N HIS A 48 0.33 0.08 -4.85
CA HIS A 48 1.06 0.21 -3.58
C HIS A 48 2.09 1.33 -3.69
N VAL A 49 1.99 2.35 -2.83
CA VAL A 49 2.91 3.49 -2.80
C VAL A 49 3.76 3.43 -1.53
N GLY A 50 5.08 3.51 -1.67
CA GLY A 50 6.02 3.52 -0.54
C GLY A 50 7.41 4.00 -0.93
N ASP A 51 8.33 4.03 0.02
CA ASP A 51 9.67 4.64 -0.10
C ASP A 51 10.81 3.62 -0.24
N ASP A 52 10.54 2.33 0.03
CA ASP A 52 11.52 1.24 -0.07
C ASP A 52 11.36 0.43 -1.36
N ALA A 53 12.44 0.28 -2.12
CA ALA A 53 12.39 -0.40 -3.41
C ALA A 53 12.12 -1.92 -3.30
N ILE A 54 12.51 -2.55 -2.20
CA ILE A 54 12.35 -3.99 -2.00
C ILE A 54 11.02 -4.24 -1.29
N CYS A 55 10.80 -3.58 -0.16
CA CYS A 55 9.64 -3.79 0.68
C CYS A 55 8.37 -3.31 -0.01
N ASP A 56 8.36 -2.14 -0.66
CA ASP A 56 7.16 -1.57 -1.27
C ASP A 56 7.02 -1.94 -2.74
N LEU A 57 8.01 -1.55 -3.55
CA LEU A 57 7.91 -1.67 -5.00
C LEU A 57 8.01 -3.12 -5.47
N GLN A 58 9.09 -3.82 -5.11
CA GLN A 58 9.28 -5.21 -5.53
C GLN A 58 8.25 -6.15 -4.87
N GLY A 59 7.95 -5.94 -3.58
CA GLY A 59 6.95 -6.71 -2.86
C GLY A 59 5.57 -6.64 -3.53
N ALA A 60 5.10 -5.43 -3.84
CA ALA A 60 3.81 -5.24 -4.52
C ALA A 60 3.78 -5.89 -5.90
N ARG A 61 4.82 -5.66 -6.72
CA ARG A 61 4.92 -6.25 -8.07
C ARG A 61 4.95 -7.78 -8.05
N SER A 62 5.63 -8.36 -7.06
CA SER A 62 5.69 -9.83 -6.89
C SER A 62 4.31 -10.41 -6.54
N ALA A 63 3.46 -9.64 -5.88
CA ALA A 63 2.08 -10.01 -5.56
C ALA A 63 1.06 -9.70 -6.70
N GLY A 64 1.53 -9.26 -7.86
CA GLY A 64 0.68 -8.90 -9.01
C GLY A 64 0.03 -7.52 -8.91
N MET A 65 0.46 -6.69 -7.96
CA MET A 65 0.00 -5.30 -7.82
C MET A 65 0.84 -4.34 -8.66
N ARG A 66 0.30 -3.14 -8.90
CA ARG A 66 1.12 -2.00 -9.31
C ARG A 66 1.90 -1.49 -8.10
N GLY A 67 3.07 -0.90 -8.35
CA GLY A 67 3.90 -0.30 -7.30
C GLY A 67 4.54 0.98 -7.78
N ALA A 68 4.49 2.02 -6.94
CA ALA A 68 5.14 3.31 -7.14
C ALA A 68 6.06 3.64 -5.96
N LEU A 69 7.24 4.18 -6.29
CA LEU A 69 8.29 4.50 -5.33
C LEU A 69 8.35 6.01 -5.11
N VAL A 70 8.05 6.47 -3.90
CA VAL A 70 8.06 7.89 -3.54
C VAL A 70 9.11 8.12 -2.46
N ARG A 71 10.22 8.77 -2.82
CA ARG A 71 11.31 9.12 -1.90
C ARG A 71 11.39 10.61 -1.64
N ARG A 72 10.92 11.41 -2.60
CA ARG A 72 10.87 12.87 -2.53
C ARG A 72 9.50 13.36 -2.98
N SER A 73 9.18 14.60 -2.66
CA SER A 73 7.88 15.19 -2.98
C SER A 73 7.61 15.24 -4.49
N GLU A 74 8.65 15.34 -5.32
CA GLU A 74 8.50 15.38 -6.78
C GLU A 74 8.02 14.04 -7.36
N ASP A 75 8.32 12.92 -6.68
CA ASP A 75 7.91 11.57 -7.11
C ASP A 75 6.39 11.36 -6.99
N ILE A 76 5.68 12.21 -6.23
CA ILE A 76 4.23 12.12 -6.01
C ILE A 76 3.47 12.26 -7.34
N GLN A 77 3.92 13.13 -8.25
CA GLN A 77 3.23 13.31 -9.53
C GLN A 77 3.23 12.01 -10.34
N GLU A 78 4.38 11.32 -10.38
CA GLU A 78 4.52 10.03 -11.06
C GLU A 78 3.58 8.98 -10.44
N ALA A 79 3.56 8.88 -9.11
CA ALA A 79 2.65 7.96 -8.42
C ALA A 79 1.16 8.25 -8.67
N VAL A 80 0.78 9.53 -8.83
CA VAL A 80 -0.59 9.90 -9.19
C VAL A 80 -0.93 9.49 -10.62
N TYR A 81 0.00 9.66 -11.57
CA TYR A 81 -0.20 9.19 -12.95
C TYR A 81 -0.35 7.67 -13.02
N ASP A 82 0.43 6.92 -12.25
CA ASP A 82 0.32 5.45 -12.19
C ASP A 82 -1.02 4.95 -11.62
N ALA A 83 -1.76 5.81 -10.91
CA ALA A 83 -3.03 5.48 -10.29
C ALA A 83 -4.24 5.63 -11.23
N VAL A 84 -4.11 6.40 -12.33
CA VAL A 84 -5.20 6.75 -13.28
C VAL A 84 -5.10 5.91 -14.55
#